data_AF-A0A968QHB6-F1
#
_entry.id   AF-A0A968QHB6-F1
#
_cell.length_a   1.000
_cell.length_b   1.000
_cell.length_c   1.000
_cell.angle_alpha   90.00
_cell.angle_beta   90.00
_cell.angle_gamma   90.00
#
_symmetry.space_group_name_H-M   'P 1'
#
loop_
_entity.id
_entity.type
_entity.pdbx_description
1 polymer ?
#
loop_
_entity_poly.entity_id
_entity_poly.type
_entity_poly.pdbx_seq_one_letter_code
_entity_poly.pdbx_strand_id
1 'polypeptide(L)'
;MLFLDHTQVQYCKIKSGDQTLPGLIYNDNLFIREKSFPKEEVEAAIKECREEYLDHPERSQIPTLLVKGQSSVGIWMQNNRHKANIIPGSSESPSASNTQTSADSSKAKGNGQRISLRQLAIEMHSEQGVEIKTRRYKLMLFQRCFLGNEAVDWIVKKVKVSREDAIALGQKMLEKGIFQHVADEHPFKDEALFYRFNEDQGKSIWNSSV
;
A
#
# COMPACT_ATOMS: atom_id res chain seq x y z
N MET A 1 10.35 -1.14 -4.13
CA MET A 1 10.67 -1.88 -5.34
C MET A 1 10.32 -3.32 -5.07
N LEU A 2 9.21 -3.78 -5.65
CA LEU A 2 8.87 -5.20 -5.61
C LEU A 2 9.63 -5.91 -6.73
N PHE A 3 10.28 -7.03 -6.40
CA PHE A 3 10.92 -7.89 -7.38
C PHE A 3 9.95 -8.97 -7.78
N LEU A 4 9.58 -9.02 -9.05
CA LEU A 4 8.62 -9.97 -9.59
C LEU A 4 9.29 -10.80 -10.69
N ASP A 5 8.86 -12.02 -10.85
CA ASP A 5 9.10 -12.82 -12.04
C ASP A 5 8.05 -12.50 -13.12
N HIS A 6 8.41 -12.68 -14.39
CA HIS A 6 7.51 -12.46 -15.54
C HIS A 6 6.19 -13.21 -15.46
N THR A 7 6.14 -14.32 -14.72
CA THR A 7 4.92 -15.12 -14.50
C THR A 7 3.91 -14.45 -13.56
N GLN A 8 4.33 -13.45 -12.76
CA GLN A 8 3.51 -12.80 -11.74
C GLN A 8 2.82 -11.53 -12.25
N VAL A 9 2.99 -11.20 -13.53
CA VAL A 9 2.47 -9.98 -14.15
C VAL A 9 1.78 -10.28 -15.46
N GLN A 10 0.82 -9.46 -15.84
CA GLN A 10 0.07 -9.62 -17.08
C GLN A 10 0.55 -8.59 -18.10
N TYR A 11 1.29 -9.04 -19.13
CA TYR A 11 1.80 -8.12 -20.15
C TYR A 11 0.67 -7.57 -21.02
N CYS A 12 0.84 -6.32 -21.46
CA CYS A 12 -0.06 -5.67 -22.40
C CYS A 12 0.71 -4.71 -23.31
N LYS A 13 0.04 -4.22 -24.36
CA LYS A 13 0.55 -3.16 -25.23
C LYS A 13 -0.32 -1.93 -25.08
N ILE A 14 0.32 -0.77 -24.99
CA ILE A 14 -0.34 0.52 -24.82
C ILE A 14 -0.15 1.31 -26.11
N LYS A 15 -1.23 1.87 -26.66
CA LYS A 15 -1.15 2.76 -27.83
C LYS A 15 -0.72 4.17 -27.39
N SER A 16 0.38 4.66 -27.95
CA SER A 16 0.89 6.02 -27.74
C SER A 16 1.21 6.64 -29.09
N GLY A 17 0.24 7.39 -29.65
CA GLY A 17 0.31 7.86 -31.04
C GLY A 17 0.35 6.68 -32.03
N ASP A 18 1.36 6.67 -32.89
CA ASP A 18 1.61 5.60 -33.88
C ASP A 18 2.46 4.45 -33.33
N GLN A 19 2.94 4.55 -32.09
CA GLN A 19 3.81 3.54 -31.47
C GLN A 19 3.07 2.75 -30.38
N THR A 20 3.54 1.52 -30.16
CA THR A 20 3.09 0.69 -29.04
C THR A 20 4.14 0.65 -27.95
N LEU A 21 3.75 1.00 -26.74
CA LEU A 21 4.61 0.89 -25.57
C LEU A 21 4.38 -0.44 -24.84
N PRO A 22 5.45 -1.04 -24.30
CA PRO A 22 5.35 -2.20 -23.43
C PRO A 22 4.69 -1.81 -22.10
N GLY A 23 3.56 -2.45 -21.81
CA GLY A 23 2.88 -2.31 -20.53
C GLY A 23 2.83 -3.65 -19.79
N LEU A 24 2.61 -3.57 -18.49
CA LEU A 24 2.16 -4.71 -17.71
C LEU A 24 1.08 -4.26 -16.73
N ILE A 25 0.19 -5.20 -16.41
CA ILE A 25 -0.82 -5.06 -15.39
C ILE A 25 -0.38 -5.88 -14.18
N TYR A 26 -0.40 -5.22 -13.02
CA TYR A 26 -0.19 -5.85 -11.72
C TYR A 26 -1.15 -5.23 -10.71
N ASN A 27 -1.96 -6.06 -10.06
CA ASN A 27 -3.03 -5.65 -9.13
C ASN A 27 -3.91 -4.51 -9.70
N ASP A 28 -4.42 -4.70 -10.92
CA ASP A 28 -5.26 -3.73 -11.64
C ASP A 28 -4.60 -2.38 -12.00
N ASN A 29 -3.28 -2.23 -11.87
CA ASN A 29 -2.58 -1.01 -12.30
C ASN A 29 -1.73 -1.27 -13.51
N LEU A 30 -1.67 -0.24 -14.34
CA LEU A 30 -0.80 -0.20 -15.50
C LEU A 30 0.58 0.29 -15.07
N PHE A 31 1.58 -0.51 -15.39
CA PHE A 31 2.98 -0.13 -15.31
C PHE A 31 3.57 -0.08 -16.72
N ILE A 32 4.40 0.94 -16.96
CA ILE A 32 5.07 1.17 -18.24
C ILE A 32 6.56 0.91 -18.03
N ARG A 33 7.19 0.24 -19.01
CA ARG A 33 8.63 -0.05 -18.93
C ARG A 33 9.42 1.23 -19.16
N GLU A 34 10.22 1.61 -18.17
CA GLU A 34 11.16 2.72 -18.26
C GLU A 34 12.50 2.24 -18.82
N LYS A 35 13.00 1.10 -18.30
CA LYS A 35 14.31 0.57 -18.68
C LYS A 35 14.35 -0.95 -18.64
N SER A 36 15.28 -1.55 -19.36
CA SER A 36 15.58 -2.98 -19.32
C SER A 36 17.08 -3.23 -19.33
N PHE A 37 17.49 -4.26 -18.60
CA PHE A 37 18.86 -4.73 -18.47
C PHE A 37 18.93 -6.19 -18.92
N PRO A 38 20.08 -6.68 -19.42
CA PRO A 38 20.33 -8.10 -19.57
C PRO A 38 20.11 -8.85 -18.25
N LYS A 39 19.74 -10.13 -18.32
CA LYS A 39 19.47 -10.94 -17.12
C LYS A 39 20.70 -11.09 -16.21
N GLU A 40 21.89 -10.95 -16.77
CA GLU A 40 23.17 -11.03 -16.05
C GLU A 40 23.42 -9.77 -15.21
N GLU A 41 22.75 -8.66 -15.53
CA GLU A 41 22.95 -7.34 -14.90
C GLU A 41 21.89 -7.01 -13.85
N VAL A 42 21.34 -8.02 -13.15
CA VAL A 42 20.30 -7.81 -12.13
C VAL A 42 20.75 -6.84 -11.03
N GLU A 43 22.01 -6.93 -10.58
CA GLU A 43 22.53 -6.05 -9.55
C GLU A 43 22.62 -4.59 -10.01
N ALA A 44 23.01 -4.37 -11.27
CA ALA A 44 23.03 -3.03 -11.87
C ALA A 44 21.61 -2.48 -11.99
N ALA A 45 20.65 -3.31 -12.42
CA ALA A 45 19.24 -2.94 -12.48
C ALA A 45 18.67 -2.56 -11.10
N ILE A 46 19.04 -3.31 -10.05
CA ILE A 46 18.66 -3.01 -8.67
C ILE A 46 19.27 -1.69 -8.21
N LYS A 47 20.57 -1.48 -8.46
CA LYS A 47 21.29 -0.27 -8.06
C LYS A 47 20.67 0.96 -8.73
N GLU A 48 20.48 0.90 -10.04
CA GLU A 48 19.92 2.01 -10.79
C GLU A 48 18.46 2.27 -10.41
N CYS A 49 17.66 1.22 -10.22
CA CYS A 49 16.29 1.38 -9.72
C CYS A 49 16.28 2.19 -8.42
N ARG A 50 17.18 1.88 -7.48
CA ARG A 50 17.31 2.60 -6.21
C ARG A 50 17.68 4.07 -6.44
N GLU A 51 18.79 4.33 -7.11
CA GLU A 51 19.39 5.66 -7.24
C GLU A 51 18.53 6.61 -8.08
N GLU A 52 17.99 6.16 -9.22
CA GLU A 52 17.31 7.05 -10.17
C GLU A 52 15.80 7.16 -9.95
N TYR A 53 15.18 6.15 -9.32
CA TYR A 53 13.73 6.05 -9.25
C TYR A 53 13.19 6.01 -7.83
N LEU A 54 13.90 5.38 -6.88
CA LEU A 54 13.42 5.27 -5.50
C LEU A 54 13.86 6.44 -4.62
N ASP A 55 15.05 7.02 -4.87
CA ASP A 55 15.60 8.11 -4.08
C ASP A 55 15.30 9.51 -4.68
N HIS A 56 14.68 9.55 -5.87
CA HIS A 56 14.34 10.81 -6.55
C HIS A 56 13.10 11.47 -5.92
N PRO A 57 13.13 12.77 -5.58
CA PRO A 57 12.06 13.45 -4.83
C PRO A 57 10.67 13.37 -5.50
N GLU A 58 10.63 13.44 -6.84
CA GLU A 58 9.36 13.34 -7.60
C GLU A 58 8.97 11.90 -8.00
N ARG A 59 9.94 11.02 -8.25
CA ARG A 59 9.68 9.66 -8.77
C ARG A 59 9.51 8.63 -7.65
N SER A 60 10.05 8.90 -6.46
CA SER A 60 9.97 8.03 -5.28
C SER A 60 8.53 7.73 -4.83
N GLN A 61 7.59 8.64 -5.12
CA GLN A 61 6.18 8.49 -4.84
C GLN A 61 5.45 7.56 -5.83
N ILE A 62 6.06 7.29 -6.99
CA ILE A 62 5.48 6.45 -8.03
C ILE A 62 5.84 4.99 -7.76
N PRO A 63 4.85 4.09 -7.66
CA PRO A 63 5.11 2.68 -7.47
C PRO A 63 5.97 2.10 -8.60
N THR A 64 7.06 1.44 -8.21
CA THR A 64 8.07 0.91 -9.13
C THR A 64 8.26 -0.59 -8.91
N LEU A 65 8.16 -1.36 -9.99
CA LEU A 65 8.39 -2.81 -10.05
C LEU A 65 9.70 -3.10 -10.77
N LEU A 66 10.41 -4.11 -10.29
CA LEU A 66 11.55 -4.68 -10.99
C LEU A 66 11.14 -6.10 -11.41
N VAL A 67 10.94 -6.31 -12.71
CA VAL A 67 10.40 -7.58 -13.23
C VAL A 67 11.49 -8.35 -13.97
N LYS A 68 11.82 -9.53 -13.47
CA LYS A 68 12.75 -10.48 -14.07
C LYS A 68 12.04 -11.32 -15.13
N GLY A 69 12.36 -11.03 -16.38
CA GLY A 69 12.03 -11.84 -17.54
C GLY A 69 13.00 -13.00 -17.78
N GLN A 70 12.70 -13.79 -18.80
CA GLN A 70 13.50 -14.96 -19.18
C GLN A 70 14.93 -14.58 -19.61
N SER A 71 15.09 -13.42 -20.25
CA SER A 71 16.35 -12.91 -20.82
C SER A 71 16.72 -11.48 -20.39
N SER A 72 15.88 -10.80 -19.60
CA SER A 72 16.10 -9.41 -19.20
C SER A 72 15.44 -9.09 -17.86
N VAL A 73 15.88 -8.02 -17.21
CA VAL A 73 15.21 -7.43 -16.04
C VAL A 73 14.73 -6.04 -16.40
N GLY A 74 13.44 -5.76 -16.21
CA GLY A 74 12.84 -4.46 -16.52
C GLY A 74 12.51 -3.65 -15.27
N ILE A 75 12.74 -2.33 -15.32
CA ILE A 75 12.20 -1.36 -14.37
C ILE A 75 10.89 -0.84 -14.93
N TRP A 76 9.82 -0.92 -14.14
CA TRP A 76 8.47 -0.54 -14.55
C TRP A 76 7.85 0.42 -13.55
N MET A 77 7.30 1.53 -14.03
CA MET A 77 6.69 2.55 -13.19
C MET A 77 5.18 2.61 -13.40
N GLN A 78 4.42 2.78 -12.31
CA GLN A 78 2.98 2.87 -12.39
C GLN A 78 2.57 4.14 -13.15
N ASN A 79 1.78 3.98 -14.19
CA ASN A 79 1.20 5.08 -14.93
C ASN A 79 -0.20 4.70 -15.44
N ASN A 80 -1.19 4.89 -14.56
CA ASN A 80 -2.59 4.60 -14.87
C ASN A 80 -3.23 5.60 -15.86
N ARG A 81 -2.55 6.70 -16.23
CA ARG A 81 -3.09 7.68 -17.19
C ARG A 81 -3.29 7.07 -18.58
N HIS A 82 -2.51 6.05 -18.93
CA HIS A 82 -2.60 5.37 -20.22
C HIS A 82 -3.47 4.10 -20.20
N LYS A 83 -4.19 3.85 -19.10
CA LYS A 83 -5.03 2.64 -18.96
C LYS A 83 -6.14 2.57 -20.02
N ALA A 84 -6.64 3.71 -20.49
CA ALA A 84 -7.61 3.79 -21.59
C ALA A 84 -7.03 3.41 -22.97
N ASN A 85 -5.70 3.36 -23.11
CA ASN A 85 -5.02 3.09 -24.38
C ASN A 85 -4.50 1.65 -24.48
N ILE A 86 -4.87 0.77 -23.56
CA ILE A 86 -4.49 -0.64 -23.59
C ILE A 86 -5.20 -1.31 -24.77
N ILE A 87 -4.44 -2.05 -25.58
CA ILE A 87 -4.97 -2.79 -26.73
C ILE A 87 -5.70 -4.06 -26.22
N PRO A 88 -7.03 -4.19 -26.41
CA PRO A 88 -7.81 -5.31 -25.91
C PRO A 88 -7.38 -6.65 -26.55
N GLY A 89 -7.29 -7.72 -25.75
CA GLY A 89 -7.03 -9.09 -26.23
C GLY A 89 -5.57 -9.57 -26.15
N SER A 90 -4.68 -8.83 -25.49
CA SER A 90 -3.22 -9.09 -25.53
C SER A 90 -2.66 -9.92 -24.37
N SER A 91 -3.50 -10.58 -23.55
CA SER A 91 -3.05 -11.12 -22.25
C SER A 91 -3.66 -12.46 -21.88
N GLU A 92 -2.80 -13.45 -21.67
CA GLU A 92 -3.09 -14.77 -21.11
C GLU A 92 -3.17 -14.70 -19.57
N SER A 93 -4.10 -15.43 -18.96
CA SER A 93 -4.41 -15.45 -17.49
C SER A 93 -4.42 -16.89 -16.97
N PRO A 94 -4.11 -17.15 -15.67
CA PRO A 94 -5.16 -17.39 -14.63
C PRO A 94 -4.75 -16.89 -13.20
N SER A 95 -5.60 -16.27 -12.36
CA SER A 95 -6.63 -16.79 -11.40
C SER A 95 -6.09 -17.77 -10.32
N ALA A 96 -6.40 -17.78 -9.00
CA ALA A 96 -7.21 -17.00 -8.04
C ALA A 96 -7.01 -17.52 -6.56
N SER A 97 -7.45 -16.74 -5.54
CA SER A 97 -8.15 -17.16 -4.26
C SER A 97 -7.36 -17.89 -3.12
N ASN A 98 -7.62 -17.88 -1.78
CA ASN A 98 -8.64 -17.33 -0.84
C ASN A 98 -8.27 -17.61 0.68
N THR A 99 -8.79 -16.80 1.64
CA THR A 99 -9.23 -17.06 3.08
C THR A 99 -8.26 -17.63 4.19
N GLN A 100 -8.36 -17.46 5.53
CA GLN A 100 -9.44 -17.19 6.53
C GLN A 100 -8.93 -17.03 8.02
N THR A 101 -9.66 -16.27 8.88
CA THR A 101 -9.94 -16.43 10.38
C THR A 101 -8.84 -16.32 11.47
N SER A 102 -9.00 -15.66 12.65
CA SER A 102 -9.88 -16.01 13.81
C SER A 102 -9.85 -14.99 15.01
N ALA A 103 -10.79 -15.13 15.97
CA ALA A 103 -11.17 -14.35 17.18
C ALA A 103 -10.08 -14.11 18.28
N ASP A 104 -10.17 -13.22 19.31
CA ASP A 104 -11.14 -13.19 20.44
C ASP A 104 -10.86 -12.03 21.47
N SER A 105 -11.93 -11.48 22.09
CA SER A 105 -12.18 -10.82 23.41
C SER A 105 -11.05 -10.14 24.26
N SER A 106 -11.14 -8.96 24.92
CA SER A 106 -12.13 -8.53 25.95
C SER A 106 -11.81 -7.16 26.64
N LYS A 107 -12.81 -6.24 26.63
CA LYS A 107 -13.32 -5.22 27.60
C LYS A 107 -12.49 -4.66 28.80
N ALA A 108 -12.43 -3.32 28.93
CA ALA A 108 -12.71 -2.51 30.15
C ALA A 108 -12.78 -0.97 29.87
N LYS A 109 -13.44 -0.24 30.77
CA LYS A 109 -14.16 1.07 30.66
C LYS A 109 -13.34 2.29 31.15
N GLY A 110 -13.64 3.48 30.62
CA GLY A 110 -13.33 4.81 31.21
C GLY A 110 -14.19 5.90 30.55
N ASN A 111 -14.82 6.77 31.34
CA ASN A 111 -15.83 7.77 30.92
C ASN A 111 -15.19 9.16 30.71
N GLY A 112 -15.35 9.75 29.52
CA GLY A 112 -15.12 11.17 29.24
C GLY A 112 -15.64 11.47 27.83
N GLN A 113 -16.79 12.13 27.73
CA GLN A 113 -17.65 12.25 26.52
C GLN A 113 -17.89 10.90 25.80
N ARG A 114 -19.12 10.40 25.78
CA ARG A 114 -19.45 9.16 25.06
C ARG A 114 -19.41 9.35 23.54
N ILE A 115 -18.23 9.63 22.99
CA ILE A 115 -17.97 9.38 21.58
C ILE A 115 -17.89 7.85 21.43
N SER A 116 -18.72 7.29 20.55
CA SER A 116 -18.63 5.86 20.25
C SER A 116 -17.33 5.60 19.49
N LEU A 117 -16.76 4.39 19.60
CA LEU A 117 -15.53 4.04 18.85
C LEU A 117 -15.71 4.21 17.34
N ARG A 118 -16.92 3.98 16.81
CA ARG A 118 -17.24 4.23 15.39
C ARG A 118 -17.25 5.73 15.06
N GLN A 119 -17.86 6.55 15.92
CA GLN A 119 -17.88 8.00 15.71
C GLN A 119 -16.46 8.58 15.75
N LEU A 120 -15.64 8.11 16.71
CA LEU A 120 -14.24 8.49 16.81
C LEU A 120 -13.47 8.10 15.54
N ALA A 121 -13.74 6.91 14.98
CA ALA A 121 -13.14 6.45 13.74
C ALA A 121 -13.50 7.32 12.53
N ILE A 122 -14.78 7.67 12.38
CA ILE A 122 -15.26 8.55 11.30
C ILE A 122 -14.55 9.89 11.36
N GLU A 123 -14.44 10.47 12.56
CA GLU A 123 -13.76 11.75 12.75
C GLU A 123 -12.25 11.64 12.53
N MET A 124 -11.64 10.53 12.94
CA MET A 124 -10.23 10.24 12.71
C MET A 124 -9.93 10.02 11.22
N HIS A 125 -10.89 9.51 10.44
CA HIS A 125 -10.77 9.31 8.98
C HIS A 125 -11.03 10.59 8.16
N SER A 126 -11.70 11.58 8.75
CA SER A 126 -12.03 12.84 8.09
C SER A 126 -10.80 13.67 7.70
N GLU A 127 -11.00 14.71 6.90
CA GLU A 127 -9.93 15.64 6.51
C GLU A 127 -9.28 16.38 7.70
N GLN A 128 -9.99 16.48 8.83
CA GLN A 128 -9.49 17.08 10.08
C GLN A 128 -8.94 16.02 11.05
N GLY A 129 -8.88 14.77 10.59
CA GLY A 129 -8.45 13.58 11.29
C GLY A 129 -6.94 13.39 11.28
N VAL A 130 -6.51 12.13 11.22
CA VAL A 130 -5.10 11.78 11.02
C VAL A 130 -4.72 11.89 9.55
N GLU A 131 -3.44 12.12 9.28
CA GLU A 131 -2.96 12.25 7.91
C GLU A 131 -2.93 10.87 7.20
N ILE A 132 -3.96 10.62 6.39
CA ILE A 132 -4.06 9.41 5.57
C ILE A 132 -3.39 9.66 4.22
N LYS A 133 -2.22 9.06 4.01
CA LYS A 133 -1.50 9.14 2.75
C LYS A 133 -0.78 7.84 2.42
N THR A 134 -0.37 7.73 1.16
CA THR A 134 0.53 6.67 0.72
C THR A 134 1.91 6.94 1.29
N ARG A 135 2.40 6.04 2.15
CA ARG A 135 3.73 6.12 2.75
C ARG A 135 4.59 4.97 2.23
N ARG A 136 5.85 5.26 1.94
CA ARG A 136 6.82 4.26 1.52
C ARG A 136 7.73 3.90 2.68
N TYR A 137 7.90 2.60 2.92
CA TYR A 137 8.86 2.13 3.90
C TYR A 137 9.61 0.93 3.35
N LYS A 138 10.94 1.06 3.37
CA LYS A 138 11.85 0.16 2.66
C LYS A 138 11.42 0.05 1.19
N LEU A 139 11.16 -1.17 0.73
CA LEU A 139 10.80 -1.48 -0.64
C LEU A 139 9.27 -1.58 -0.86
N MET A 140 8.46 -1.36 0.18
CA MET A 140 7.01 -1.51 0.13
C MET A 140 6.32 -0.15 0.17
N LEU A 141 5.20 -0.07 -0.55
CA LEU A 141 4.37 1.11 -0.63
C LEU A 141 3.05 0.84 0.10
N PHE A 142 2.83 1.54 1.20
CA PHE A 142 1.66 1.37 2.05
C PHE A 142 0.67 2.49 1.76
N GLN A 143 -0.35 2.17 0.98
CA GLN A 143 -1.36 3.14 0.56
C GLN A 143 -2.39 3.43 1.63
N ARG A 144 -2.84 4.68 1.69
CA ARG A 144 -3.93 5.13 2.57
C ARG A 144 -3.68 4.72 4.02
N CYS A 145 -2.45 4.94 4.48
CA CYS A 145 -2.05 4.63 5.84
C CYS A 145 -1.98 5.90 6.68
N PHE A 146 -1.97 5.72 8.00
CA PHE A 146 -1.64 6.72 9.00
C PHE A 146 -0.60 6.15 9.98
N LEU A 147 0.06 7.00 10.76
CA LEU A 147 1.02 6.56 11.77
C LEU A 147 0.36 6.35 13.13
N GLY A 148 0.81 5.33 13.87
CA GLY A 148 0.32 5.03 15.22
C GLY A 148 0.51 6.19 16.19
N ASN A 149 1.70 6.79 16.22
CA ASN A 149 2.00 7.95 17.06
C ASN A 149 1.15 9.18 16.70
N GLU A 150 0.95 9.47 15.40
CA GLU A 150 0.07 10.56 14.95
C GLU A 150 -1.39 10.32 15.37
N ALA A 151 -1.84 9.07 15.34
CA ALA A 151 -3.16 8.70 15.82
C ALA A 151 -3.30 8.86 17.34
N VAL A 152 -2.30 8.47 18.13
CA VAL A 152 -2.29 8.70 19.58
C VAL A 152 -2.36 10.20 19.88
N ASP A 153 -1.51 11.00 19.23
CA ASP A 153 -1.51 12.46 19.38
C ASP A 153 -2.90 13.06 19.07
N TRP A 154 -3.53 12.59 17.99
CA TRP A 154 -4.87 13.03 17.60
C TRP A 154 -5.94 12.61 18.61
N ILE A 155 -5.94 11.35 19.08
CA ILE A 155 -6.93 10.84 20.06
C ILE A 155 -6.79 11.58 21.40
N VAL A 156 -5.56 11.79 21.88
CA VAL A 156 -5.28 12.58 23.09
C VAL A 156 -5.88 13.98 22.96
N LYS A 157 -5.64 14.67 21.84
CA LYS A 157 -6.18 16.00 21.59
C LYS A 157 -7.71 16.00 21.49
N LYS A 158 -8.29 14.97 20.87
CA LYS A 158 -9.72 14.89 20.59
C LYS A 158 -10.56 14.56 21.81
N VAL A 159 -10.14 13.55 22.58
CA VAL A 159 -10.89 12.99 23.72
C VAL A 159 -10.37 13.52 25.06
N LYS A 160 -9.23 14.23 25.07
CA LYS A 160 -8.58 14.78 26.27
C LYS A 160 -8.23 13.70 27.31
N VAL A 161 -7.62 12.62 26.83
CA VAL A 161 -7.19 11.46 27.63
C VAL A 161 -5.66 11.37 27.68
N SER A 162 -5.10 10.55 28.57
CA SER A 162 -3.66 10.30 28.58
C SER A 162 -3.22 9.53 27.33
N ARG A 163 -1.91 9.48 27.05
CA ARG A 163 -1.39 8.69 25.91
C ARG A 163 -1.69 7.21 26.10
N GLU A 164 -1.58 6.69 27.32
CA GLU A 164 -1.88 5.30 27.67
C GLU A 164 -3.36 4.96 27.39
N ASP A 165 -4.27 5.86 27.76
CA ASP A 165 -5.70 5.71 27.46
C ASP A 165 -6.00 5.83 25.96
N ALA A 166 -5.30 6.70 25.25
CA ALA A 166 -5.41 6.83 23.80
C ALA A 166 -4.92 5.57 23.08
N ILE A 167 -3.82 4.96 23.54
CA ILE A 167 -3.33 3.67 23.07
C ILE A 167 -4.39 2.59 23.33
N ALA A 168 -4.97 2.55 24.53
CA ALA A 168 -6.03 1.59 24.85
C ALA A 168 -7.31 1.79 23.99
N LEU A 169 -7.63 3.03 23.61
CA LEU A 169 -8.72 3.33 22.68
C LEU A 169 -8.39 2.88 21.26
N GLY A 170 -7.20 3.19 20.74
CA GLY A 170 -6.75 2.75 19.44
C GLY A 170 -6.68 1.22 19.34
N GLN A 171 -6.23 0.56 20.41
CA GLN A 171 -6.24 -0.90 20.53
C GLN A 171 -7.66 -1.47 20.41
N LYS A 172 -8.65 -0.87 21.09
CA LYS A 172 -10.07 -1.27 20.94
C LYS A 172 -10.63 -1.03 19.53
N MET A 173 -10.13 -0.01 18.81
CA MET A 173 -10.53 0.24 17.42
C MET A 173 -9.94 -0.82 16.50
N LEU A 174 -8.68 -1.21 16.74
CA LEU A 174 -8.00 -2.29 16.03
C LEU A 174 -8.73 -3.63 16.25
N GLU A 175 -9.03 -3.98 17.50
CA GLU A 175 -9.78 -5.20 17.86
C GLU A 175 -11.19 -5.26 17.24
N LYS A 176 -11.80 -4.09 17.00
CA LYS A 176 -13.11 -3.99 16.35
C LYS A 176 -13.04 -4.00 14.82
N GLY A 177 -11.86 -4.12 14.24
CA GLY A 177 -11.67 -4.07 12.79
C GLY A 177 -12.07 -2.72 12.20
N ILE A 178 -11.79 -1.63 12.90
CA ILE A 178 -11.96 -0.28 12.36
C ILE A 178 -10.76 0.10 11.50
N PHE A 179 -9.57 -0.25 11.96
CA PHE A 179 -8.32 -0.18 11.23
C PHE A 179 -7.44 -1.36 11.66
N GLN A 180 -6.37 -1.62 10.92
CA GLN A 180 -5.40 -2.66 11.26
C GLN A 180 -3.98 -2.18 10.99
N HIS A 181 -3.01 -2.83 11.63
CA HIS A 181 -1.61 -2.66 11.26
C HIS A 181 -1.39 -3.15 9.83
N VAL A 182 -0.59 -2.45 9.03
CA VAL A 182 -0.44 -2.78 7.61
C VAL A 182 0.18 -4.15 7.35
N ALA A 183 1.01 -4.64 8.27
CA ALA A 183 1.61 -5.97 8.22
C ALA A 183 0.90 -6.98 9.11
N ASP A 184 -0.16 -6.56 9.82
CA ASP A 184 -0.93 -7.40 10.76
C ASP A 184 -0.12 -8.04 11.92
N GLU A 185 1.13 -7.60 12.12
CA GLU A 185 2.05 -8.18 13.10
C GLU A 185 2.00 -7.57 14.51
N HIS A 186 1.30 -6.45 14.69
CA HIS A 186 1.48 -5.63 15.89
C HIS A 186 0.17 -5.13 16.51
N PRO A 187 0.09 -5.07 17.86
CA PRO A 187 -0.95 -4.31 18.55
C PRO A 187 -0.82 -2.82 18.21
N PHE A 188 -1.82 -2.04 18.60
CA PHE A 188 -1.75 -0.60 18.46
C PHE A 188 -0.67 -0.01 19.36
N LYS A 189 0.27 0.73 18.77
CA LYS A 189 1.40 1.33 19.47
C LYS A 189 1.54 2.81 19.14
N ASP A 190 2.04 3.54 20.13
CA ASP A 190 2.48 4.94 19.99
C ASP A 190 3.87 5.02 19.35
N GLU A 191 3.97 4.49 18.13
CA GLU A 191 5.19 4.42 17.35
C GLU A 191 4.89 4.81 15.90
N ALA A 192 5.93 5.10 15.11
CA ALA A 192 5.81 5.39 13.68
C ALA A 192 5.54 4.11 12.85
N LEU A 193 4.63 3.26 13.31
CA LEU A 193 4.11 2.09 12.62
C LEU A 193 2.92 2.49 11.75
N PHE A 194 2.72 1.78 10.64
CA PHE A 194 1.63 2.10 9.72
C PHE A 194 0.38 1.32 10.04
N TYR A 195 -0.74 2.04 10.05
CA TYR A 195 -2.08 1.48 10.19
C TYR A 195 -2.93 1.93 9.02
N ARG A 196 -3.96 1.15 8.68
CA ARG A 196 -4.89 1.43 7.59
C ARG A 196 -6.32 1.14 8.03
N PHE A 197 -7.23 2.06 7.72
CA PHE A 197 -8.65 1.89 7.99
C PHE A 197 -9.23 0.75 7.16
N ASN A 198 -10.19 0.04 7.74
CA ASN A 198 -10.82 -1.11 7.08
C ASN A 198 -11.71 -0.70 5.91
N GLU A 199 -12.27 0.51 5.94
CA GLU A 199 -12.97 1.11 4.79
C GLU A 199 -12.03 1.41 3.60
N ASP A 200 -10.71 1.38 3.84
CA ASP A 200 -9.67 1.52 2.83
C ASP A 200 -9.04 0.18 2.43
N GLN A 201 -9.44 -0.93 3.06
CA GLN A 201 -9.05 -2.28 2.66
C GLN A 201 -9.70 -2.63 1.32
N GLY A 202 -8.90 -3.15 0.38
CA GLY A 202 -9.31 -3.35 -1.01
C GLY A 202 -8.97 -2.19 -1.97
N LYS A 203 -8.52 -1.03 -1.44
CA LYS A 203 -7.85 0.00 -2.25
C LYS A 203 -6.32 -0.14 -2.25
N SER A 204 -5.81 -1.19 -1.58
CA SER A 204 -4.42 -1.59 -1.66
C SER A 204 -4.19 -2.29 -2.99
N ILE A 205 -3.43 -1.65 -3.87
CA ILE A 205 -2.92 -2.28 -5.10
C ILE A 205 -1.76 -3.25 -4.84
N TRP A 206 -1.69 -3.76 -3.61
CA TRP A 206 -0.75 -4.76 -3.15
C TRP A 206 -1.55 -5.79 -2.38
N ASN A 207 -2.13 -6.75 -3.10
CA ASN A 207 -2.34 -8.05 -2.50
C ASN A 207 -1.01 -8.79 -2.68
N SER A 208 -0.20 -8.82 -1.61
CA SER A 208 0.94 -9.73 -1.54
C SER A 208 0.36 -11.14 -1.38
N SER A 209 0.13 -11.81 -2.50
CA SER A 209 -0.12 -13.25 -2.51
C SER A 209 0.83 -13.86 -3.51
N VAL A 210 2.07 -14.05 -3.05
CA VAL A 210 3.03 -15.03 -3.57
C VAL A 210 3.92 -15.46 -2.42
#